data_AF-A0A7Z0GJZ8-F1
#
_entry.id   AF-A0A7Z0GJZ8-F1
#
_cell.length_a   1.000
_cell.length_b   1.000
_cell.length_c   1.000
_cell.angle_alpha   90.00
_cell.angle_beta   90.00
_cell.angle_gamma   90.00
#
_symmetry.space_group_name_H-M   'P 1'
#
loop_
_entity.id
_entity.type
_entity.pdbx_description
1 polymer ?
#
loop_
_entity_poly.entity_id
_entity_poly.type
_entity_poly.pdbx_seq_one_letter_code
_entity_poly.pdbx_strand_id
1 'polypeptide(L)' 'MGKKEGVIEVEGRVTEALPNAMFRVRLENDHVVLATISGKMRQHYIRILPEDRVVVEMSPYDLNRGRIVYRYK' A
#
# COMPACT_ATOMS: atom_id res chain seq x y z
N MET A 1 19.44 5.49 12.63
CA MET A 1 19.23 5.30 11.18
C MET A 1 19.19 3.80 10.89
N GLY A 2 18.01 3.18 11.02
CA GLY A 2 17.83 1.77 10.63
C GLY A 2 17.34 1.73 9.19
N LYS A 3 18.25 1.53 8.25
CA LYS A 3 17.89 1.16 6.88
C LYS A 3 17.22 -0.21 7.03
N LYS A 4 15.89 -0.29 6.85
CA LYS A 4 15.18 -1.57 6.88
C LYS A 4 15.55 -2.31 5.59
N GLU A 5 16.72 -2.94 5.61
CA GLU A 5 17.19 -3.81 4.55
C GLU A 5 16.16 -4.94 4.37
N GLY A 6 15.44 -4.91 3.25
CA GLY A 6 14.48 -5.95 2.87
C GLY A 6 13.04 -5.52 2.65
N VAL A 7 12.68 -4.22 2.70
CA VAL A 7 11.33 -3.81 2.28
C VAL A 7 11.16 -4.12 0.79
N ILE A 8 10.12 -4.87 0.44
CA ILE A 8 9.80 -5.21 -0.93
C ILE A 8 8.78 -4.18 -1.41
N GLU A 9 9.10 -3.48 -2.48
CA GLU A 9 8.18 -2.59 -3.17
C GLU A 9 7.45 -3.39 -4.24
N VAL A 10 6.13 -3.39 -4.18
CA VAL A 10 5.28 -4.11 -5.14
C VAL A 10 4.18 -3.18 -5.62
N GLU A 11 3.90 -3.23 -6.91
CA GLU A 11 2.77 -2.52 -7.51
C GLU A 11 1.48 -3.32 -7.35
N GLY A 12 0.38 -2.60 -7.18
CA GLY A 12 -0.94 -3.19 -7.16
C GLY A 12 -2.03 -2.19 -7.47
N ARG A 13 -3.26 -2.70 -7.56
CA ARG A 13 -4.47 -1.90 -7.73
C ARG A 13 -5.33 -1.97 -6.49
N VAL A 14 -5.87 -0.84 -6.08
CA VAL A 14 -6.82 -0.79 -4.98
C VAL A 14 -8.12 -1.44 -5.43
N THR A 15 -8.63 -2.37 -4.65
CA THR A 15 -9.91 -3.04 -4.91
C THR A 15 -11.01 -2.45 -4.06
N GLU A 16 -10.75 -2.27 -2.76
CA GLU A 16 -11.73 -1.77 -1.81
C GLU A 16 -11.09 -0.80 -0.82
N ALA A 17 -11.84 0.23 -0.44
CA ALA A 17 -11.51 1.11 0.67
C ALA A 17 -12.27 0.66 1.93
N LEU A 18 -11.54 0.37 3.01
CA LEU A 18 -12.10 -0.05 4.29
C LEU A 18 -12.12 1.12 5.29
N PRO A 19 -12.95 1.02 6.35
CA PRO A 19 -12.88 1.95 7.48
C PRO A 19 -11.47 2.01 8.08
N ASN A 20 -11.11 3.14 8.69
CA ASN A 20 -9.78 3.41 9.30
C ASN A 20 -8.61 3.63 8.31
N ALA A 21 -8.90 4.01 7.06
CA ALA A 21 -7.90 4.23 6.01
C ALA A 21 -7.02 3.00 5.75
N MET A 22 -7.65 1.83 5.86
CA MET A 22 -7.14 0.57 5.34
C MET A 22 -7.68 0.38 3.93
N PHE A 23 -6.87 -0.21 3.06
CA PHE A 23 -7.21 -0.43 1.66
C PHE A 23 -6.86 -1.87 1.31
N ARG A 24 -7.74 -2.55 0.60
CA ARG A 24 -7.39 -3.82 -0.04
C ARG A 24 -6.70 -3.52 -1.35
N VAL A 25 -5.48 -3.99 -1.49
CA VAL A 25 -4.70 -3.87 -2.73
C VAL A 25 -4.55 -5.26 -3.31
N ARG A 26 -4.97 -5.42 -4.56
CA ARG A 26 -4.65 -6.61 -5.36
C ARG A 26 -3.32 -6.35 -6.05
N LEU A 27 -2.33 -7.14 -5.70
CA LEU A 27 -1.03 -7.17 -6.35
C LEU A 27 -1.15 -7.86 -7.72
N GLU A 28 -0.15 -7.69 -8.58
CA GLU A 28 -0.15 -8.32 -9.92
C GLU A 28 -0.10 -9.87 -9.88
N ASN A 29 0.29 -10.45 -8.75
CA ASN A 29 0.30 -11.89 -8.52
C ASN A 29 -1.04 -12.44 -7.98
N ASP A 30 -2.15 -11.71 -8.16
CA ASP A 30 -3.49 -11.98 -7.64
C ASP A 30 -3.62 -12.06 -6.11
N HIS A 31 -2.55 -11.75 -5.37
CA HIS A 31 -2.59 -11.71 -3.92
C HIS A 31 -3.25 -10.42 -3.42
N VAL A 32 -4.16 -10.56 -2.45
CA VAL A 32 -4.85 -9.42 -1.85
C VAL A 32 -4.20 -9.11 -0.51
N VAL A 33 -3.65 -7.90 -0.40
CA VAL A 33 -2.99 -7.43 0.82
C VAL A 33 -3.78 -6.30 1.46
N LEU A 34 -3.69 -6.22 2.79
CA LEU A 34 -4.23 -5.09 3.54
C LEU A 34 -3.13 -4.04 3.67
N ALA A 35 -3.34 -2.90 3.02
CA ALA A 35 -2.39 -1.81 3.04
C ALA A 35 -2.95 -0.58 3.76
N THR A 36 -2.08 0.08 4.54
CA THR A 36 -2.41 1.34 5.20
C THR A 36 -1.64 2.47 4.54
N ILE A 37 -2.23 3.66 4.47
CA ILE A 37 -1.55 4.82 3.90
C ILE A 37 -0.36 5.26 4.75
N SER A 38 0.74 5.61 4.08
CA SER A 38 1.88 6.21 4.75
C SER A 38 1.50 7.56 5.38
N GLY A 39 2.11 7.87 6.52
CA GLY A 39 1.90 9.16 7.21
C GLY A 39 2.22 10.36 6.30
N LYS A 40 3.19 10.23 5.38
CA LYS A 40 3.47 11.26 4.38
C LYS A 40 2.27 11.52 3.47
N MET A 41 1.58 10.48 3.01
CA MET A 41 0.40 10.64 2.16
C MET A 41 -0.76 11.31 2.91
N ARG A 42 -0.92 11.01 4.20
CA ARG A 42 -1.88 11.71 5.08
C ARG A 42 -1.60 13.21 5.17
N GLN A 43 -0.34 13.58 5.38
CA GLN A 43 0.06 15.00 5.46
C GLN A 43 -0.19 15.76 4.15
N HIS A 44 -0.06 15.08 3.01
CA HIS A 44 -0.32 15.66 1.68
C HIS A 44 -1.79 15.52 1.23
N TYR A 45 -2.70 15.10 2.13
CA TYR A 45 -4.12 14.92 1.84
C TYR A 45 -4.40 14.06 0.59
N ILE A 46 -3.53 13.09 0.30
CA ILE A 46 -3.70 12.22 -0.86
C ILE A 46 -4.86 11.28 -0.58
N ARG A 47 -5.92 11.39 -1.39
CA ARG A 47 -7.07 10.48 -1.36
C ARG A 47 -6.77 9.29 -2.26
N ILE A 48 -7.11 8.10 -1.80
CA ILE A 48 -7.01 6.87 -2.57
C ILE A 48 -8.44 6.41 -2.83
N LEU A 49 -8.73 6.14 -4.10
CA LEU A 49 -9.99 5.61 -4.59
C LEU A 49 -9.81 4.14 -4.96
N PRO A 50 -10.89 3.34 -4.98
CA PRO A 50 -10.88 2.05 -5.64
C PRO A 50 -10.40 2.20 -7.09
N GLU A 51 -9.75 1.17 -7.62
CA GLU A 51 -9.13 1.10 -8.95
C GLU A 51 -7.85 1.92 -9.16
N ASP A 52 -7.43 2.72 -8.18
CA ASP A 52 -6.15 3.44 -8.25
C ASP A 52 -4.97 2.46 -8.27
N ARG A 53 -3.96 2.80 -9.07
CA ARG A 53 -2.68 2.08 -9.10
C ARG A 53 -1.75 2.66 -8.05
N VAL A 54 -1.25 1.81 -7.15
CA VAL A 54 -0.48 2.22 -5.98
C VAL A 54 0.77 1.35 -5.81
N VAL A 55 1.80 1.93 -5.20
CA VAL A 55 3.00 1.20 -4.76
C VAL A 55 2.85 0.88 -3.29
N VAL A 56 2.98 -0.40 -2.97
CA VAL A 56 2.90 -0.94 -1.62
C VAL A 56 4.28 -1.44 -1.20
N GLU A 57 4.79 -0.88 -0.12
CA GLU A 57 5.93 -1.42 0.61
C GLU A 57 5.44 -2.51 1.56
N MET A 58 5.96 -3.73 1.41
CA MET A 58 5.71 -4.84 2.33
C MET A 58 7.00 -5.27 3.02
N SER A 59 6.85 -5.76 4.24
CA SER A 59 7.97 -6.35 4.97
C SER A 59 8.13 -7.81 4.52
N PRO A 60 9.36 -8.33 4.37
CA PRO A 60 9.56 -9.70 3.92
C PRO A 60 9.11 -10.73 4.97
N TYR A 61 8.84 -10.26 6.20
CA TYR A 61 8.31 -11.04 7.31
C TYR A 61 6.78 -11.14 7.32
N ASP A 62 6.08 -10.20 6.69
CA ASP A 62 4.61 -10.17 6.64
C ASP A 62 4.15 -9.68 5.26
N LEU A 63 3.85 -10.65 4.39
CA LEU A 63 3.40 -10.43 3.01
C LEU A 63 1.91 -10.05 2.94
N ASN A 64 1.16 -10.14 4.03
CA ASN A 64 -0.28 -9.80 4.06
C ASN A 64 -0.53 -8.33 4.40
N ARG A 65 0.46 -7.66 5.00
CA ARG A 65 0.37 -6.27 5.42
C ARG A 65 1.34 -5.38 4.66
N GLY A 66 0.78 -4.32 4.09
CA GLY A 66 1.52 -3.36 3.27
C GLY A 66 1.38 -1.92 3.75
N ARG A 67 2.25 -1.07 3.22
CA ARG A 67 2.17 0.38 3.39
C ARG A 67 2.13 1.03 2.02
N ILE A 68 1.10 1.82 1.77
CA ILE A 68 1.01 2.58 0.52
C ILE A 68 1.93 3.78 0.63
N VAL A 69 2.94 3.82 -0.24
CA VAL A 69 3.93 4.92 -0.30
C VAL A 69 3.68 5.87 -1.44
N TYR A 70 3.10 5.36 -2.54
CA TYR A 70 2.91 6.12 -3.75
C TYR A 70 1.62 5.72 -4.45
N ARG A 71 1.02 6.70 -5.14
CA ARG A 71 -0.14 6.53 -6.01
C ARG A 71 0.25 7.06 -7.38
N TYR A 72 0.08 6.24 -8.42
CA TYR A 72 0.18 6.70 -9.80
C TYR A 72 -1.09 7.48 -10.16
N LYS A 73 -0.90 8.58 -10.89
CA LYS A 73 -1.99 9.49 -11.29
C LYS A 73 -2.71 8.97 -12.53
#